data_AF-A0A2N2ZQI8-F1
#
_entry.id   AF-A0A2N2ZQI8-F1
#
_cell.length_a   1.000
_cell.length_b   1.000
_cell.length_c   1.000
_cell.angle_alpha   90.00
_cell.angle_beta   90.00
_cell.angle_gamma   90.00
#
_symmetry.space_group_name_H-M   'P 1'
#
loop_
_entity.id
_entity.type
_entity.pdbx_description
1 polymer ?
#
loop_
_entity_poly.entity_id
_entity_poly.type
_entity_poly.pdbx_seq_one_letter_code
_entity_poly.pdbx_strand_id
1 'polypeptide(L)'
;MIYVVGNKLKMNRDYTKTKFSFHSFRNIKKGLGEFDAVVECNELAIREFTSNLSKTPDKETYIQALAEKHSVRVDTVSLKLFESRIRQFYIMSVMQKAEQFFDEFKKEYKDYNPIWVDKKDGETDLDNLLINTFSSLKNGIKEIKEEVYFGYEYYRFVRNRFAHFEEKDNKKLKSYLQKVKNYQVFYNNTFHSNSKPNEYKEIDFNDFLLITNIIKNIGYTLCEKCKPDNQILAEIISKKEITTKTNKKINSVKSLSKLKNNSERYSNAIENLLNSHFGRINENDRNEIIMNLNRILA
;
A
#
# COMPACT_ATOMS: atom_id res chain seq x y z
N MET A 1 5.25 26.00 7.34
CA MET A 1 5.30 25.86 8.81
C MET A 1 5.41 24.37 9.12
N ILE A 2 6.62 23.92 9.43
CA ILE A 2 6.96 22.52 9.66
C ILE A 2 6.54 22.18 11.08
N TYR A 3 5.49 21.39 11.25
CA TYR A 3 5.25 20.71 12.52
C TYR A 3 6.20 19.50 12.59
N VAL A 4 7.46 19.78 12.92
CA VAL A 4 8.30 18.83 13.65
C VAL A 4 7.91 19.01 15.10
N VAL A 5 6.92 18.26 15.54
CA VAL A 5 6.77 17.95 16.96
C VAL A 5 7.23 16.53 17.14
N GLY A 6 8.46 16.45 17.67
CA GLY A 6 9.02 15.24 18.23
C GLY A 6 8.04 14.57 19.16
N ASN A 7 7.59 13.40 18.74
CA ASN A 7 7.59 12.24 19.60
C ASN A 7 7.97 11.06 18.71
N LYS A 8 9.28 10.78 18.64
CA LYS A 8 9.72 9.40 18.43
C LYS A 8 9.15 8.64 19.62
N LEU A 9 7.93 8.12 19.47
CA LEU A 9 7.54 6.91 20.16
C LEU A 9 8.68 5.94 19.87
N LYS A 10 9.53 5.69 20.87
CA LYS A 10 10.18 4.40 21.00
C LYS A 10 9.01 3.42 21.01
N MET A 11 8.56 2.99 19.82
CA MET A 11 7.84 1.74 19.70
C MET A 11 8.75 0.78 20.44
N ASN A 12 8.30 0.32 21.60
CA ASN A 12 8.90 -0.79 22.28
C ASN A 12 9.02 -1.85 21.18
N ARG A 13 10.25 -2.06 20.67
CA ARG A 13 10.47 -2.97 19.55
C ARG A 13 10.26 -4.30 20.21
N ASP A 14 9.03 -4.76 20.19
CA ASP A 14 8.70 -6.04 20.77
C ASP A 14 9.35 -7.07 19.86
N TYR A 15 10.58 -7.46 20.21
CA TYR A 15 11.38 -8.43 19.48
C TYR A 15 10.79 -9.84 19.62
N THR A 16 9.79 -10.01 20.49
CA THR A 16 9.16 -11.30 20.76
C THR A 16 8.08 -11.68 19.73
N LYS A 17 7.53 -10.72 18.97
CA LYS A 17 6.45 -10.98 18.00
C LYS A 17 6.95 -11.04 16.56
N THR A 18 6.62 -12.12 15.85
CA THR A 18 6.75 -12.22 14.39
C THR A 18 5.96 -11.10 13.71
N LYS A 19 6.61 -10.41 12.77
CA LYS A 19 6.01 -9.44 11.85
C LYS A 19 6.21 -9.95 10.43
N PHE A 20 5.45 -10.99 10.11
CA PHE A 20 5.37 -11.51 8.76
C PHE A 20 4.92 -10.40 7.81
N SER A 21 5.46 -10.40 6.60
CA SER A 21 5.00 -9.55 5.52
C SER A 21 5.14 -10.28 4.21
N PHE A 22 4.12 -10.15 3.37
CA PHE A 22 4.21 -10.49 1.96
C PHE A 22 5.18 -9.55 1.25
N HIS A 23 5.90 -10.06 0.25
CA HIS A 23 6.78 -9.27 -0.60
C HIS A 23 6.00 -8.18 -1.35
N SER A 24 4.84 -8.53 -1.90
CA SER A 24 3.87 -7.61 -2.51
C SER A 24 3.52 -6.43 -1.58
N PHE A 25 3.27 -6.69 -0.28
CA PHE A 25 3.02 -5.63 0.70
C PHE A 25 4.23 -4.72 0.92
N ARG A 26 5.44 -5.29 1.02
CA ARG A 26 6.67 -4.49 1.14
C ARG A 26 6.90 -3.62 -0.09
N ASN A 27 6.60 -4.15 -1.29
CA ASN A 27 6.72 -3.42 -2.55
C ASN A 27 5.75 -2.25 -2.62
N ILE A 28 4.46 -2.46 -2.34
CA ILE A 28 3.51 -1.33 -2.34
C ILE A 28 3.84 -0.30 -1.26
N LYS A 29 4.28 -0.72 -0.06
CA LYS A 29 4.69 0.23 0.98
C LYS A 29 5.86 1.11 0.52
N LYS A 30 6.86 0.51 -0.13
CA LYS A 30 8.00 1.25 -0.71
C LYS A 30 7.53 2.17 -1.84
N GLY A 31 6.76 1.64 -2.79
CA GLY A 31 6.28 2.37 -3.95
C GLY A 31 5.28 3.48 -3.63
N LEU A 32 4.53 3.36 -2.54
CA LEU A 32 3.72 4.45 -1.98
C LEU A 32 4.63 5.48 -1.29
N GLY A 33 5.62 5.08 -0.49
CA GLY A 33 6.54 6.04 0.13
C GLY A 33 7.32 6.91 -0.87
N GLU A 34 7.77 6.31 -1.98
CA GLU A 34 8.40 7.04 -3.08
C GLU A 34 7.42 8.01 -3.77
N PHE A 35 6.16 7.59 -3.92
CA PHE A 35 5.12 8.42 -4.53
C PHE A 35 4.65 9.54 -3.60
N ASP A 36 4.49 9.26 -2.31
CA ASP A 36 4.15 10.21 -1.24
C ASP A 36 5.14 11.40 -1.29
N ALA A 37 6.45 11.13 -1.42
CA ALA A 37 7.46 12.17 -1.54
C ALA A 37 7.28 13.09 -2.77
N VAL A 38 6.91 12.51 -3.92
CA VAL A 38 6.64 13.30 -5.14
C VAL A 38 5.38 14.14 -4.97
N VAL A 39 4.31 13.55 -4.43
CA VAL A 39 3.04 14.23 -4.21
C VAL A 39 3.20 15.36 -3.18
N GLU A 40 3.93 15.13 -2.09
CA GLU A 40 4.26 16.14 -1.09
C GLU A 40 5.06 17.31 -1.70
N CYS A 41 6.05 17.02 -2.54
CA CYS A 41 6.79 18.06 -3.26
C CYS A 41 5.88 18.87 -4.18
N ASN A 42 5.00 18.21 -4.93
CA ASN A 42 4.03 18.91 -5.77
C ASN A 42 3.05 19.74 -4.94
N GLU A 43 2.59 19.24 -3.79
CA GLU A 43 1.69 19.97 -2.90
C GLU A 43 2.36 21.23 -2.32
N LEU A 44 3.66 21.15 -1.99
CA LEU A 44 4.44 22.35 -1.62
C LEU A 44 4.49 23.36 -2.77
N ALA A 45 4.79 22.92 -3.99
CA ALA A 45 4.85 23.79 -5.16
C ALA A 45 3.48 24.44 -5.46
N ILE A 46 2.39 23.69 -5.37
CA ILE A 46 1.02 24.19 -5.54
C ILE A 46 0.71 25.25 -4.49
N ARG A 47 0.98 24.97 -3.20
CA ARG A 47 0.70 25.92 -2.12
C ARG A 47 1.50 27.21 -2.26
N GLU A 48 2.76 27.10 -2.64
CA GLU A 48 3.62 28.27 -2.89
C GLU A 48 3.09 29.08 -4.08
N PHE A 49 2.78 28.42 -5.19
CA PHE A 49 2.20 29.06 -6.37
C PHE A 49 0.88 29.78 -6.06
N THR A 50 -0.07 29.09 -5.42
CA THR A 50 -1.37 29.66 -5.04
C THR A 50 -1.20 30.80 -4.03
N SER A 51 -0.26 30.71 -3.08
CA SER A 51 0.01 31.77 -2.11
C SER A 51 0.59 33.04 -2.76
N ASN A 52 1.49 32.89 -3.73
CA ASN A 52 2.08 34.04 -4.41
C ASN A 52 1.07 34.68 -5.37
N LEU A 53 0.25 33.86 -6.03
CA LEU A 53 -0.81 34.34 -6.90
C LEU A 53 -1.92 35.07 -6.13
N SER A 54 -2.25 34.66 -4.91
CA SER A 54 -3.26 35.34 -4.08
C SER A 54 -2.82 36.71 -3.57
N LYS A 55 -1.51 36.94 -3.45
CA LYS A 55 -0.91 38.23 -3.08
C LYS A 55 -0.73 39.18 -4.27
N THR A 56 -0.91 38.69 -5.49
CA THR A 56 -0.68 39.48 -6.71
C THR A 56 -1.99 40.15 -7.15
N PRO A 57 -2.01 41.48 -7.37
CA PRO A 57 -3.18 42.19 -7.87
C PRO A 57 -3.62 41.72 -9.26
N ASP A 58 -2.67 41.55 -10.18
CA ASP A 58 -2.88 41.05 -11.53
C ASP A 58 -2.35 39.62 -11.68
N LYS A 59 -3.27 38.67 -11.54
CA LYS A 59 -2.98 37.23 -11.58
C LYS A 59 -2.57 36.75 -12.97
N GLU A 60 -3.15 37.32 -14.02
CA GLU A 60 -2.89 36.90 -15.39
C GLU A 60 -1.47 37.30 -15.79
N THR A 61 -1.08 38.55 -15.53
CA THR A 61 0.28 39.03 -15.79
C THR A 61 1.32 38.23 -15.01
N TYR A 62 1.07 37.87 -13.75
CA TYR A 62 1.99 37.02 -12.99
C TYR A 62 2.13 35.62 -13.57
N ILE A 63 1.02 34.99 -14.00
CA ILE A 63 1.07 33.67 -14.62
C ILE A 63 1.85 33.73 -15.94
N GLN A 64 1.61 34.75 -16.78
CA GLN A 64 2.34 34.91 -18.05
C GLN A 64 3.82 35.16 -17.81
N ALA A 65 4.19 36.03 -16.88
CA ALA A 65 5.59 36.29 -16.54
C ALA A 65 6.30 35.02 -16.02
N LEU A 66 5.62 34.21 -15.21
CA LEU A 66 6.16 32.94 -14.73
C LEU A 66 6.27 31.90 -15.86
N ALA A 67 5.27 31.84 -16.74
CA ALA A 67 5.24 30.97 -17.92
C ALA A 67 6.40 31.29 -18.87
N GLU A 68 6.62 32.57 -19.19
CA GLU A 68 7.77 33.05 -19.97
C GLU A 68 9.11 32.71 -19.31
N LYS A 69 9.26 33.02 -18.01
CA LYS A 69 10.47 32.72 -17.24
C LYS A 69 10.85 31.24 -17.30
N HIS A 70 9.87 30.35 -17.30
CA HIS A 70 10.08 28.90 -17.32
C HIS A 70 9.95 28.29 -18.73
N SER A 71 9.78 29.11 -19.78
CA SER A 71 9.60 28.66 -21.17
C SER A 71 8.45 27.65 -21.34
N VAL A 72 7.34 27.89 -20.64
CA VAL A 72 6.09 27.11 -20.74
C VAL A 72 4.99 28.03 -21.26
N ARG A 73 4.05 27.50 -22.05
CA ARG A 73 2.86 28.25 -22.50
C ARG A 73 1.66 27.95 -21.60
N VAL A 74 1.05 28.97 -21.04
CA VAL A 74 -0.16 28.88 -20.21
C VAL A 74 -1.14 29.96 -20.65
N ASP A 75 -2.27 29.59 -21.27
CA ASP A 75 -3.22 30.59 -21.78
C ASP A 75 -4.20 31.08 -20.67
N THR A 76 -4.86 30.18 -19.95
CA THR A 76 -5.73 30.50 -18.80
C THR A 76 -5.68 29.41 -17.74
N VAL A 77 -5.82 29.78 -16.46
CA VAL A 77 -5.84 28.82 -15.33
C VAL A 77 -7.01 29.08 -14.40
N SER A 78 -7.92 28.10 -14.31
CA SER A 78 -8.83 28.01 -13.17
C SER A 78 -8.09 27.34 -12.01
N LEU A 79 -7.70 28.11 -10.99
CA LEU A 79 -6.95 27.58 -9.84
C LEU A 79 -7.68 26.44 -9.15
N LYS A 80 -9.00 26.58 -8.95
CA LYS A 80 -9.83 25.53 -8.35
C LYS A 80 -9.82 24.25 -9.19
N LEU A 81 -9.85 24.38 -10.51
CA LEU A 81 -9.79 23.22 -11.41
C LEU A 81 -8.40 22.58 -11.41
N PHE A 82 -7.34 23.39 -11.49
CA PHE A 82 -5.95 22.94 -11.43
C PHE A 82 -5.69 22.13 -10.14
N GLU A 83 -6.04 22.71 -9.01
CA GLU A 83 -5.88 22.13 -7.68
C GLU A 83 -6.64 20.83 -7.48
N SER A 84 -7.91 20.78 -7.89
CA SER A 84 -8.73 19.57 -7.75
C SER A 84 -8.28 18.48 -8.72
N ARG A 85 -7.93 18.83 -9.97
CA ARG A 85 -7.53 17.86 -11.01
C ARG A 85 -6.23 17.14 -10.66
N ILE A 86 -5.22 17.86 -10.20
CA ILE A 86 -3.95 17.23 -9.86
C ILE A 86 -4.09 16.28 -8.66
N ARG A 87 -4.98 16.60 -7.72
CA ARG A 87 -5.25 15.75 -6.56
C ARG A 87 -6.12 14.53 -6.90
N GLN A 88 -7.08 14.67 -7.80
CA GLN A 88 -7.78 13.52 -8.41
C GLN A 88 -6.82 12.59 -9.15
N PHE A 89 -5.81 13.15 -9.83
CA PHE A 89 -4.74 12.35 -10.46
C PHE A 89 -3.95 11.55 -9.43
N TYR A 90 -3.63 12.14 -8.26
CA TYR A 90 -2.98 11.39 -7.17
C TYR A 90 -3.82 10.20 -6.69
N ILE A 91 -5.14 10.38 -6.53
CA ILE A 91 -6.05 9.26 -6.18
C ILE A 91 -5.98 8.17 -7.25
N MET A 92 -6.06 8.54 -8.53
CA MET A 92 -5.95 7.58 -9.64
C MET A 92 -4.64 6.79 -9.59
N SER A 93 -3.50 7.46 -9.38
CA SER A 93 -2.19 6.80 -9.30
C SER A 93 -2.08 5.85 -8.10
N VAL A 94 -2.64 6.22 -6.95
CA VAL A 94 -2.68 5.35 -5.77
C VAL A 94 -3.55 4.11 -6.03
N MET A 95 -4.72 4.30 -6.65
CA MET A 95 -5.60 3.18 -7.02
C MET A 95 -4.93 2.21 -8.01
N GLN A 96 -4.19 2.72 -9.00
CA GLN A 96 -3.42 1.88 -9.92
C GLN A 96 -2.36 1.05 -9.19
N LYS A 97 -1.65 1.64 -8.20
CA LYS A 97 -0.72 0.88 -7.36
C LYS A 97 -1.44 -0.17 -6.52
N ALA A 98 -2.65 0.10 -6.04
CA ALA A 98 -3.45 -0.87 -5.30
C ALA A 98 -3.87 -2.06 -6.17
N GLU A 99 -4.33 -1.80 -7.40
CA GLU A 99 -4.67 -2.84 -8.39
C GLU A 99 -3.45 -3.74 -8.66
N GLN A 100 -2.27 -3.14 -8.92
CA GLN A 100 -1.02 -3.90 -9.07
C GLN A 100 -0.68 -4.72 -7.82
N PHE A 101 -0.86 -4.15 -6.63
CA PHE A 101 -0.62 -4.87 -5.38
C PHE A 101 -1.54 -6.07 -5.22
N PHE A 102 -2.83 -5.97 -5.57
CA PHE A 102 -3.74 -7.11 -5.49
C PHE A 102 -3.34 -8.24 -6.44
N ASP A 103 -2.88 -7.90 -7.65
CA ASP A 103 -2.36 -8.90 -8.60
C ASP A 103 -1.06 -9.55 -8.10
N GLU A 104 -0.13 -8.77 -7.57
CA GLU A 104 1.11 -9.28 -6.99
C GLU A 104 0.84 -10.14 -5.75
N PHE A 105 -0.08 -9.71 -4.90
CA PHE A 105 -0.53 -10.47 -3.73
C PHE A 105 -1.17 -11.78 -4.17
N LYS A 106 -2.08 -11.79 -5.15
CA LYS A 106 -2.70 -13.02 -5.67
C LYS A 106 -1.63 -14.02 -6.13
N LYS A 107 -0.63 -13.56 -6.88
CA LYS A 107 0.48 -14.42 -7.35
C LYS A 107 1.26 -15.00 -6.18
N GLU A 108 1.63 -14.16 -5.22
CA GLU A 108 2.40 -14.57 -4.04
C GLU A 108 1.58 -15.48 -3.11
N TYR A 109 0.31 -15.17 -2.88
CA TYR A 109 -0.59 -15.92 -2.01
C TYR A 109 -0.79 -17.35 -2.51
N LYS A 110 -0.83 -17.53 -3.84
CA LYS A 110 -0.94 -18.85 -4.49
C LYS A 110 0.26 -19.77 -4.24
N ASP A 111 1.42 -19.24 -3.89
CA ASP A 111 2.57 -20.06 -3.49
C ASP A 111 2.32 -20.76 -2.15
N TYR A 112 1.42 -20.21 -1.31
CA TYR A 112 1.03 -20.78 -0.02
C TYR A 112 -0.34 -21.47 -0.07
N ASN A 113 -1.26 -20.95 -0.88
CA ASN A 113 -2.64 -21.39 -1.01
C ASN A 113 -3.02 -21.52 -2.50
N PRO A 114 -2.82 -22.70 -3.12
CA PRO A 114 -2.86 -22.84 -4.58
C PRO A 114 -4.25 -22.60 -5.20
N ILE A 115 -5.31 -22.73 -4.41
CA ILE A 115 -6.69 -22.53 -4.85
C ILE A 115 -7.00 -21.03 -4.86
N TRP A 116 -7.32 -20.52 -6.05
CA TRP A 116 -7.83 -19.16 -6.24
C TRP A 116 -8.96 -19.18 -7.26
N VAL A 117 -10.13 -18.71 -6.86
CA VAL A 117 -11.31 -18.59 -7.71
C VAL A 117 -11.28 -17.22 -8.38
N ASP A 118 -11.34 -17.21 -9.71
CA ASP A 118 -11.37 -15.97 -10.47
C ASP A 118 -12.66 -15.17 -10.21
N LYS A 119 -12.53 -13.87 -10.42
CA LYS A 119 -13.56 -12.87 -10.16
C LYS A 119 -14.82 -13.15 -10.95
N LYS A 120 -15.98 -13.12 -10.29
CA LYS A 120 -17.30 -13.23 -10.94
C LYS A 120 -17.76 -11.87 -11.46
N ASP A 121 -18.73 -11.90 -12.36
CA ASP A 121 -19.33 -10.65 -12.87
C ASP A 121 -19.93 -9.83 -11.72
N GLY A 122 -19.68 -8.52 -11.74
CA GLY A 122 -20.06 -7.58 -10.69
C GLY A 122 -19.14 -7.51 -9.45
N GLU A 123 -18.22 -8.45 -9.26
CA GLU A 123 -17.22 -8.37 -8.18
C GLU A 123 -16.11 -7.37 -8.53
N THR A 124 -15.60 -6.67 -7.50
CA THR A 124 -14.39 -5.84 -7.62
C THR A 124 -13.12 -6.66 -7.36
N ASP A 125 -11.94 -6.12 -7.67
CA ASP A 125 -10.67 -6.80 -7.37
C ASP A 125 -10.45 -6.94 -5.85
N LEU A 126 -10.91 -5.96 -5.06
CA LEU A 126 -10.90 -6.07 -3.60
C LEU A 126 -11.87 -7.16 -3.12
N ASP A 127 -13.06 -7.27 -3.72
CA ASP A 127 -14.01 -8.33 -3.35
C ASP A 127 -13.41 -9.72 -3.61
N ASN A 128 -12.83 -9.92 -4.80
CA ASN A 128 -12.22 -11.20 -5.16
C ASN A 128 -11.03 -11.53 -4.24
N LEU A 129 -10.19 -10.54 -3.93
CA LEU A 129 -9.11 -10.66 -2.96
C LEU A 129 -9.64 -11.14 -1.60
N LEU A 130 -10.66 -10.47 -1.06
CA LEU A 130 -11.23 -10.76 0.25
C LEU A 130 -11.92 -12.13 0.30
N ILE A 131 -12.67 -12.51 -0.74
CA ILE A 131 -13.33 -13.81 -0.83
C ILE A 131 -12.31 -14.95 -0.82
N ASN A 132 -11.25 -14.85 -1.63
CA ASN A 132 -10.21 -15.89 -1.72
C ASN A 132 -9.36 -15.98 -0.45
N THR A 133 -9.22 -14.88 0.28
CA THR A 133 -8.38 -14.83 1.47
C THR A 133 -9.12 -15.21 2.75
N PHE A 134 -10.42 -14.88 2.85
CA PHE A 134 -11.21 -15.02 4.08
C PHE A 134 -12.48 -15.88 3.89
N SER A 135 -12.53 -16.66 2.80
CA SER A 135 -13.60 -17.58 2.41
C SER A 135 -14.95 -16.93 2.07
N SER A 136 -15.18 -15.67 2.40
CA SER A 136 -16.36 -14.90 2.00
C SER A 136 -16.09 -13.40 2.08
N LEU A 137 -16.84 -12.61 1.29
CA LEU A 137 -16.76 -11.15 1.31
C LEU A 137 -17.07 -10.59 2.70
N LYS A 138 -18.11 -11.11 3.36
CA LYS A 138 -18.51 -10.68 4.71
C LYS A 138 -17.38 -10.86 5.73
N ASN A 139 -16.70 -12.00 5.69
CA ASN A 139 -15.56 -12.23 6.59
C ASN A 139 -14.40 -11.30 6.26
N GLY A 140 -14.08 -11.13 4.97
CA GLY A 140 -13.00 -10.24 4.58
C GLY A 140 -13.25 -8.79 5.00
N ILE A 141 -14.47 -8.27 4.79
CA ILE A 141 -14.87 -6.93 5.26
C ILE A 141 -14.74 -6.84 6.78
N LYS A 142 -15.11 -7.88 7.53
CA LYS A 142 -14.94 -7.90 8.99
C LYS A 142 -13.47 -7.82 9.39
N GLU A 143 -12.59 -8.56 8.73
CA GLU A 143 -11.15 -8.59 9.04
C GLU A 143 -10.48 -7.25 8.71
N ILE A 144 -10.76 -6.65 7.54
CA ILE A 144 -10.20 -5.33 7.17
C ILE A 144 -10.95 -4.15 7.78
N LYS A 145 -12.13 -4.39 8.36
CA LYS A 145 -13.11 -3.42 8.87
C LYS A 145 -13.92 -2.72 7.78
N GLU A 146 -15.19 -2.45 8.08
CA GLU A 146 -16.14 -1.81 7.16
C GLU A 146 -15.69 -0.42 6.72
N GLU A 147 -15.11 0.36 7.62
CA GLU A 147 -14.64 1.72 7.37
C GLU A 147 -13.53 1.76 6.31
N VAL A 148 -12.67 0.74 6.32
CA VAL A 148 -11.59 0.56 5.35
C VAL A 148 -12.15 0.13 4.01
N TYR A 149 -13.06 -0.86 4.00
CA TYR A 149 -13.71 -1.33 2.78
C TYR A 149 -14.48 -0.21 2.06
N PHE A 150 -15.39 0.47 2.78
CA PHE A 150 -16.20 1.55 2.19
C PHE A 150 -15.34 2.77 1.81
N GLY A 151 -14.27 3.04 2.56
CA GLY A 151 -13.29 4.06 2.21
C GLY A 151 -12.58 3.75 0.89
N TYR A 152 -12.11 2.52 0.71
CA TYR A 152 -11.52 2.07 -0.55
C TYR A 152 -12.50 2.19 -1.72
N GLU A 153 -13.73 1.67 -1.55
CA GLU A 153 -14.76 1.71 -2.59
C GLU A 153 -15.13 3.14 -2.99
N TYR A 154 -15.19 4.07 -2.02
CA TYR A 154 -15.41 5.49 -2.30
C TYR A 154 -14.34 6.03 -3.26
N TYR A 155 -13.06 5.84 -2.96
CA TYR A 155 -11.98 6.32 -3.81
C TYR A 155 -11.85 5.57 -5.14
N ARG A 156 -12.30 4.31 -5.22
CA ARG A 156 -12.48 3.59 -6.49
C ARG A 156 -13.48 4.30 -7.39
N PHE A 157 -14.62 4.74 -6.87
CA PHE A 157 -15.59 5.53 -7.64
C PHE A 157 -15.06 6.93 -8.00
N VAL A 158 -14.23 7.56 -7.15
CA VAL A 158 -13.52 8.81 -7.49
C VAL A 158 -12.62 8.58 -8.71
N ARG A 159 -11.80 7.52 -8.71
CA ARG A 159 -10.94 7.13 -9.85
C ARG A 159 -11.77 6.84 -11.10
N ASN A 160 -12.86 6.08 -10.98
CA ASN A 160 -13.72 5.77 -12.12
C ASN A 160 -14.30 7.03 -12.74
N ARG A 161 -14.81 7.95 -11.92
CA ARG A 161 -15.33 9.23 -12.41
C ARG A 161 -14.27 10.12 -13.07
N PHE A 162 -13.03 10.03 -12.61
CA PHE A 162 -11.92 10.76 -13.22
C PHE A 162 -11.56 10.19 -14.60
N ALA A 163 -11.57 8.87 -14.76
CA ALA A 163 -11.23 8.17 -16.00
C ALA A 163 -12.38 8.12 -17.03
N HIS A 164 -13.62 7.96 -16.55
CA HIS A 164 -14.82 7.76 -17.37
C HIS A 164 -15.98 8.60 -16.81
N PHE A 165 -16.61 9.39 -17.66
CA PHE A 165 -17.79 10.17 -17.25
C PHE A 165 -19.06 9.36 -17.47
N GLU A 166 -19.46 8.56 -16.48
CA GLU A 166 -20.72 7.80 -16.51
C GLU A 166 -21.70 8.27 -15.42
N GLU A 167 -22.96 8.55 -15.79
CA GLU A 167 -23.94 9.13 -14.86
C GLU A 167 -24.31 8.18 -13.71
N LYS A 168 -24.37 6.87 -13.97
CA LYS A 168 -24.66 5.84 -12.95
C LYS A 168 -23.63 5.82 -11.82
N ASP A 169 -22.37 6.18 -12.11
CA ASP A 169 -21.29 6.22 -11.12
C ASP A 169 -21.47 7.41 -10.17
N ASN A 170 -22.14 8.48 -10.59
CA ASN A 170 -22.40 9.64 -9.73
C ASN A 170 -23.36 9.32 -8.58
N LYS A 171 -24.38 8.50 -8.82
CA LYS A 171 -25.33 8.08 -7.77
C LYS A 171 -24.63 7.21 -6.72
N LYS A 172 -23.82 6.24 -7.18
CA LYS A 172 -23.02 5.38 -6.30
C LYS A 172 -22.01 6.20 -5.49
N LEU A 173 -21.26 7.08 -6.16
CA LEU A 173 -20.27 7.94 -5.51
C LEU A 173 -20.87 8.79 -4.38
N LYS A 174 -22.05 9.39 -4.59
CA LYS A 174 -22.76 10.15 -3.54
C LYS A 174 -23.17 9.25 -2.37
N SER A 175 -23.67 8.04 -2.64
CA SER A 175 -24.05 7.09 -1.59
C SER A 175 -22.84 6.64 -0.77
N TYR A 176 -21.72 6.30 -1.42
CA TYR A 176 -20.48 5.94 -0.73
C TYR A 176 -19.94 7.12 0.08
N LEU A 177 -19.95 8.33 -0.46
CA LEU A 177 -19.52 9.53 0.27
C LEU A 177 -20.29 9.71 1.58
N GLN A 178 -21.62 9.56 1.56
CA GLN A 178 -22.44 9.66 2.77
C GLN A 178 -22.04 8.61 3.81
N LYS A 179 -21.78 7.36 3.38
CA LYS A 179 -21.32 6.30 4.28
C LYS A 179 -19.96 6.63 4.88
N VAL A 180 -18.96 6.99 4.07
CA VAL A 180 -17.60 7.22 4.57
C VAL A 180 -17.46 8.48 5.42
N LYS A 181 -18.33 9.48 5.23
CA LYS A 181 -18.41 10.63 6.15
C LYS A 181 -18.76 10.21 7.58
N ASN A 182 -19.55 9.15 7.76
CA ASN A 182 -19.88 8.64 9.09
C ASN A 182 -18.69 7.95 9.80
N TYR A 183 -17.64 7.61 9.05
CA TYR A 183 -16.43 6.95 9.57
C TYR A 183 -15.30 7.93 9.91
N GLN A 184 -15.57 9.24 9.93
CA GLN A 184 -14.57 10.26 10.22
C GLN A 184 -13.82 10.01 11.54
N VAL A 185 -14.53 9.62 12.61
CA VAL A 185 -13.90 9.32 13.92
C VAL A 185 -12.90 8.17 13.80
N PHE A 186 -13.25 7.12 13.05
CA PHE A 186 -12.36 6.00 12.80
C PHE A 186 -11.11 6.44 12.02
N TYR A 187 -11.27 7.24 10.96
CA TYR A 187 -10.13 7.72 10.16
C TYR A 187 -9.19 8.62 10.96
N ASN A 188 -9.75 9.52 11.79
CA ASN A 188 -8.96 10.39 12.64
C ASN A 188 -8.14 9.59 13.67
N ASN A 189 -8.76 8.61 14.32
CA ASN A 189 -8.11 7.83 15.37
C ASN A 189 -7.11 6.80 14.81
N THR A 190 -7.46 6.15 13.70
CA THR A 190 -6.69 5.02 13.15
C THR A 190 -5.58 5.47 12.19
N PHE A 191 -5.86 6.49 11.38
CA PHE A 191 -4.93 6.95 10.34
C PHE A 191 -4.31 8.30 10.65
N HIS A 192 -4.63 8.91 11.79
CA HIS A 192 -4.21 10.27 12.15
C HIS A 192 -4.53 11.28 11.04
N SER A 193 -5.61 11.01 10.29
CA SER A 193 -6.11 11.93 9.29
C SER A 193 -6.87 13.04 10.01
N ASN A 194 -6.54 14.31 9.74
CA ASN A 194 -7.36 15.42 10.23
C ASN A 194 -8.54 15.73 9.29
N SER A 195 -8.75 14.91 8.25
CA SER A 195 -9.74 15.16 7.22
C SER A 195 -10.82 14.08 7.15
N LYS A 196 -12.00 14.54 6.73
CA LYS A 196 -13.08 13.71 6.21
C LYS A 196 -12.88 13.52 4.71
N PRO A 197 -13.36 12.42 4.12
CA PRO A 197 -13.44 12.29 2.67
C PRO A 197 -14.22 13.47 2.06
N ASN A 198 -13.63 14.15 1.06
CA ASN A 198 -14.25 15.30 0.41
C ASN A 198 -15.07 14.88 -0.80
N GLU A 199 -15.97 15.76 -1.27
CA GLU A 199 -16.68 15.54 -2.53
C GLU A 199 -15.73 15.46 -3.72
N TYR A 200 -16.14 14.79 -4.81
CA TYR A 200 -15.30 14.61 -6.01
C TYR A 200 -14.64 15.91 -6.51
N LYS A 201 -15.38 17.03 -6.55
CA LYS A 201 -14.86 18.32 -7.02
C LYS A 201 -13.97 19.04 -6.00
N GLU A 202 -13.91 18.52 -4.78
CA GLU A 202 -13.24 19.11 -3.61
C GLU A 202 -12.14 18.19 -3.07
N ILE A 203 -11.75 17.15 -3.82
CA ILE A 203 -10.65 16.26 -3.45
C ILE A 203 -9.40 17.08 -3.15
N ASP A 204 -8.86 16.87 -1.96
CA ASP A 204 -7.71 17.59 -1.44
C ASP A 204 -6.51 16.65 -1.19
N PHE A 205 -5.43 17.21 -0.64
CA PHE A 205 -4.22 16.44 -0.34
C PHE A 205 -4.44 15.43 0.80
N ASN A 206 -5.37 15.69 1.71
CA ASN A 206 -5.67 14.77 2.80
C ASN A 206 -6.47 13.56 2.31
N ASP A 207 -7.31 13.70 1.28
CA ASP A 207 -7.93 12.55 0.61
C ASP A 207 -6.86 11.58 0.08
N PHE A 208 -5.79 12.12 -0.52
CA PHE A 208 -4.64 11.33 -0.96
C PHE A 208 -4.00 10.58 0.21
N LEU A 209 -3.68 11.26 1.31
CA LEU A 209 -3.13 10.61 2.49
C LEU A 209 -4.06 9.53 3.05
N LEU A 210 -5.37 9.78 3.07
CA LEU A 210 -6.36 8.84 3.56
C LEU A 210 -6.40 7.55 2.72
N ILE A 211 -6.46 7.64 1.39
CA ILE A 211 -6.47 6.44 0.54
C ILE A 211 -5.16 5.64 0.65
N THR A 212 -4.00 6.30 0.74
CA THR A 212 -2.74 5.58 0.93
C THR A 212 -2.73 4.81 2.25
N ASN A 213 -3.28 5.38 3.33
CA ASN A 213 -3.38 4.73 4.63
C ASN A 213 -4.38 3.58 4.63
N ILE A 214 -5.52 3.71 3.93
CA ILE A 214 -6.48 2.63 3.71
C ILE A 214 -5.80 1.44 3.02
N ILE A 215 -5.05 1.66 1.94
CA ILE A 215 -4.36 0.57 1.22
C ILE A 215 -3.25 -0.06 2.07
N LYS A 216 -2.48 0.77 2.79
CA LYS A 216 -1.47 0.29 3.76
C LYS A 216 -2.13 -0.58 4.85
N ASN A 217 -3.34 -0.23 5.29
CA ASN A 217 -4.10 -1.00 6.26
C ASN A 217 -4.57 -2.34 5.72
N ILE A 218 -5.13 -2.37 4.50
CA ILE A 218 -5.51 -3.61 3.81
C ILE A 218 -4.30 -4.55 3.74
N GLY A 219 -3.17 -4.08 3.22
CA GLY A 219 -1.96 -4.89 3.08
C GLY A 219 -1.39 -5.37 4.42
N TYR A 220 -1.45 -4.54 5.46
CA TYR A 220 -1.04 -4.93 6.81
C TYR A 220 -1.94 -6.04 7.38
N THR A 221 -3.27 -5.89 7.24
CA THR A 221 -4.24 -6.89 7.70
C THR A 221 -4.04 -8.23 6.99
N LEU A 222 -3.80 -8.22 5.68
CA LEU A 222 -3.46 -9.43 4.93
C LEU A 222 -2.19 -10.10 5.48
N CYS A 223 -1.14 -9.32 5.76
CA CYS A 223 0.09 -9.86 6.36
C CYS A 223 -0.13 -10.47 7.76
N GLU A 224 -0.98 -9.83 8.59
CA GLU A 224 -1.24 -10.31 9.95
C GLU A 224 -2.13 -11.55 9.97
N LYS A 225 -3.16 -11.59 9.13
CA LYS A 225 -4.19 -12.63 9.15
C LYS A 225 -3.90 -13.82 8.26
N CYS A 226 -3.03 -13.66 7.28
CA CYS A 226 -2.78 -14.65 6.24
C CYS A 226 -1.34 -15.17 6.27
N LYS A 227 -0.63 -15.00 7.39
CA LYS A 227 0.67 -15.65 7.62
C LYS A 227 0.51 -17.17 7.44
N PRO A 228 1.25 -17.81 6.53
CA PRO A 228 1.27 -19.26 6.40
C PRO A 228 1.83 -19.93 7.65
N ASP A 229 1.54 -21.22 7.83
CA ASP A 229 2.17 -21.99 8.87
C ASP A 229 3.69 -22.12 8.67
N ASN A 230 4.40 -22.41 9.75
CA ASN A 230 5.86 -22.49 9.75
C ASN A 230 6.39 -23.68 8.91
N GLN A 231 5.57 -24.68 8.59
CA GLN A 231 5.93 -25.78 7.69
C GLN A 231 5.96 -25.32 6.23
N ILE A 232 4.91 -24.65 5.76
CA ILE A 232 4.82 -24.07 4.41
C ILE A 232 5.96 -23.08 4.18
N LEU A 233 6.27 -22.24 5.18
CA LEU A 233 7.41 -21.31 5.08
C LEU A 233 8.74 -22.05 4.90
N ALA A 234 8.94 -23.18 5.59
CA ALA A 234 10.12 -24.03 5.42
C ALA A 234 10.17 -24.65 4.03
N GLU A 235 9.05 -25.15 3.50
CA GLU A 235 8.95 -25.72 2.16
C GLU A 235 9.32 -24.70 1.07
N ILE A 236 8.81 -23.48 1.17
CA ILE A 236 9.10 -22.41 0.20
C ILE A 236 10.58 -22.03 0.22
N ILE A 237 11.15 -21.85 1.40
CA ILE A 237 12.57 -21.52 1.55
C ILE A 237 13.45 -22.68 1.06
N SER A 238 13.07 -23.93 1.33
CA SER A 238 13.80 -25.11 0.87
C SER A 238 13.91 -25.20 -0.66
N LYS A 239 12.94 -24.63 -1.40
CA LYS A 239 12.88 -24.62 -2.86
C LYS A 239 13.47 -23.35 -3.48
N LYS A 240 13.83 -22.35 -2.66
CA LYS A 240 14.23 -21.04 -3.16
C LYS A 240 15.59 -21.11 -3.85
N GLU A 241 15.65 -20.56 -5.06
CA GLU A 241 16.88 -20.40 -5.82
C GLU A 241 17.36 -18.94 -5.79
N ILE A 242 18.68 -18.78 -5.71
CA ILE A 242 19.38 -17.51 -5.88
C ILE A 242 20.25 -17.56 -7.14
N THR A 243 20.24 -16.48 -7.90
CA THR A 243 21.13 -16.32 -9.06
C THR A 243 22.46 -15.77 -8.58
N THR A 244 23.54 -16.50 -8.85
CA THR A 244 24.90 -16.08 -8.54
C THR A 244 25.41 -15.04 -9.54
N LYS A 245 26.54 -14.37 -9.22
CA LYS A 245 27.24 -13.44 -10.12
C LYS A 245 27.60 -14.05 -11.48
N THR A 246 27.69 -15.39 -11.57
CA THR A 246 27.96 -16.13 -12.81
C THR A 246 26.69 -16.62 -13.51
N ASN A 247 25.51 -16.02 -13.21
CA ASN A 247 24.19 -16.42 -13.72
C ASN A 247 23.77 -17.88 -13.42
N LYS A 248 24.47 -18.57 -12.52
CA LYS A 248 24.09 -19.92 -12.09
C LYS A 248 23.04 -19.83 -10.99
N LYS A 249 21.93 -20.55 -11.14
CA LYS A 249 20.92 -20.71 -10.08
C LYS A 249 21.41 -21.75 -9.07
N ILE A 250 21.38 -21.39 -7.80
CA ILE A 250 21.74 -22.28 -6.69
C ILE A 250 20.63 -22.22 -5.65
N ASN A 251 20.26 -23.36 -5.10
CA ASN A 251 19.35 -23.42 -3.97
C ASN A 251 19.96 -22.70 -2.75
N SER A 252 19.26 -21.68 -2.25
CA SER A 252 19.76 -20.81 -1.19
C SER A 252 20.10 -21.60 0.06
N VAL A 253 19.24 -22.53 0.48
CA VAL A 253 19.47 -23.35 1.67
C VAL A 253 20.59 -24.37 1.46
N LYS A 254 20.67 -25.02 0.30
CA LYS A 254 21.81 -25.93 0.01
C LYS A 254 23.14 -25.19 0.04
N SER A 255 23.18 -23.92 -0.37
CA SER A 255 24.41 -23.10 -0.27
C SER A 255 24.86 -22.88 1.18
N LEU A 256 23.90 -22.85 2.13
CA LEU A 256 24.14 -22.68 3.56
C LEU A 256 24.53 -23.99 4.26
N SER A 257 24.40 -25.15 3.60
CA SER A 257 24.78 -26.45 4.18
C SER A 257 26.23 -26.52 4.66
N LYS A 258 27.13 -25.74 4.05
CA LYS A 258 28.53 -25.61 4.45
C LYS A 258 28.71 -25.05 5.87
N LEU A 259 27.70 -24.34 6.38
CA LEU A 259 27.69 -23.76 7.71
C LEU A 259 27.15 -24.72 8.78
N LYS A 260 26.65 -25.92 8.42
CA LYS A 260 26.05 -26.87 9.37
C LYS A 260 26.98 -27.26 10.53
N ASN A 261 28.30 -27.19 10.34
CA ASN A 261 29.29 -27.48 11.37
C ASN A 261 29.37 -26.41 12.46
N ASN A 262 28.76 -25.23 12.25
CA ASN A 262 28.63 -24.17 13.24
C ASN A 262 27.15 -23.77 13.33
N SER A 263 26.47 -24.31 14.36
CA SER A 263 25.02 -24.16 14.56
C SER A 263 24.59 -22.69 14.64
N GLU A 264 25.36 -21.84 15.31
CA GLU A 264 25.08 -20.41 15.44
C GLU A 264 25.15 -19.70 14.09
N ARG A 265 26.23 -19.90 13.32
CA ARG A 265 26.39 -19.31 11.98
C ARG A 265 25.32 -19.78 11.02
N TYR A 266 24.96 -21.07 11.07
CA TYR A 266 23.87 -21.61 10.25
C TYR A 266 22.53 -20.98 10.61
N SER A 267 22.20 -20.92 11.91
CA SER A 267 20.96 -20.30 12.40
C SER A 267 20.84 -18.83 11.98
N ASN A 268 21.90 -18.05 12.17
CA ASN A 268 21.93 -16.64 11.77
C ASN A 268 21.79 -16.44 10.26
N ALA A 269 22.36 -17.35 9.45
CA ALA A 269 22.21 -17.28 8.00
C ALA A 269 20.78 -17.59 7.54
N ILE A 270 20.13 -18.59 8.17
CA ILE A 270 18.73 -18.91 7.91
C ILE A 270 17.82 -17.77 8.38
N GLU A 271 18.09 -17.16 9.54
CA GLU A 271 17.36 -15.98 10.01
C GLU A 271 17.40 -14.85 8.98
N ASN A 272 18.59 -14.51 8.48
CA ASN A 272 18.73 -13.44 7.48
C ASN A 272 17.94 -13.76 6.21
N LEU A 273 17.96 -15.02 5.76
CA LEU A 273 17.22 -15.48 4.61
C LEU A 273 15.70 -15.40 4.82
N LEU A 274 15.22 -15.80 5.99
CA LEU A 274 13.81 -15.69 6.37
C LEU A 274 13.40 -14.22 6.46
N ASN A 275 14.21 -13.39 7.12
CA ASN A 275 13.93 -11.97 7.29
C ASN A 275 13.86 -11.21 5.97
N SER A 276 14.69 -11.57 4.98
CA SER A 276 14.64 -10.95 3.65
C SER A 276 13.38 -11.34 2.86
N HIS A 277 12.88 -12.57 3.07
CA HIS A 277 11.75 -13.11 2.30
C HIS A 277 10.39 -12.85 2.94
N PHE A 278 10.29 -12.98 4.26
CA PHE A 278 9.03 -12.97 4.99
C PHE A 278 8.92 -11.80 5.98
N GLY A 279 9.90 -10.89 6.02
CA GLY A 279 9.96 -9.89 7.08
C GLY A 279 10.37 -10.51 8.42
N ARG A 280 10.18 -9.79 9.52
CA ARG A 280 10.79 -10.18 10.81
C ARG A 280 10.13 -11.44 11.38
N ILE A 281 10.86 -12.53 11.48
CA ILE A 281 10.42 -13.76 12.16
C ILE A 281 11.02 -13.79 13.58
N ASN A 282 10.20 -14.10 14.60
CA ASN A 282 10.72 -14.23 15.96
C ASN A 282 11.50 -15.55 16.15
N GLU A 283 12.18 -15.67 17.28
CA GLU A 283 13.01 -16.83 17.58
C GLU A 283 12.24 -18.16 17.61
N ASN A 284 11.05 -18.18 18.20
CA ASN A 284 10.24 -19.40 18.31
C ASN A 284 9.82 -19.92 16.93
N ASP A 285 9.25 -19.05 16.09
CA ASP A 285 8.87 -19.38 14.71
C ASP A 285 10.09 -19.79 13.89
N ARG A 286 11.21 -19.07 14.04
CA ARG A 286 12.47 -19.38 13.34
C ARG A 286 12.94 -20.79 13.67
N ASN A 287 12.95 -21.16 14.94
CA ASN A 287 13.40 -22.48 15.39
C ASN A 287 12.50 -23.59 14.85
N GLU A 288 11.17 -23.38 14.82
CA GLU A 288 10.23 -24.33 14.23
C GLU A 288 10.43 -24.48 12.72
N ILE A 289 10.62 -23.36 11.99
CA ILE A 289 10.92 -23.37 10.56
C ILE A 289 12.23 -24.12 10.29
N ILE A 290 13.28 -23.90 11.08
CA ILE A 290 14.58 -24.61 10.95
C ILE A 290 14.38 -26.12 11.19
N MET A 291 13.59 -26.51 12.18
CA MET A 291 13.30 -27.91 12.44
C MET A 291 12.59 -28.57 11.25
N ASN A 292 11.56 -27.92 10.69
CA ASN A 292 10.85 -28.41 9.50
C ASN A 292 11.77 -28.45 8.28
N LEU A 293 12.62 -27.44 8.10
CA LEU A 293 13.60 -27.38 7.02
C LEU A 293 14.60 -28.52 7.09
N ASN A 294 15.09 -28.85 8.29
CA ASN A 294 16.00 -29.99 8.47
C ASN A 294 15.32 -31.32 8.15
N ARG A 295 14.02 -31.49 8.46
CA ARG A 295 13.24 -32.68 8.07
C ARG A 295 13.06 -32.79 6.56
N ILE A 296 12.83 -31.68 5.87
CA ILE A 296 12.67 -31.64 4.40
C ILE A 296 13.99 -32.00 3.67
N LEU A 297 15.14 -31.69 4.29
CA LEU A 297 16.47 -31.88 3.70
C LEU A 297 17.17 -33.19 4.10
N ALA A 298 16.60 -33.95 5.03
CA ALA A 298 17.06 -35.27 5.43
C ALA A 298 16.59 -36.32 4.43
#